data_AF-A0A8T7FCJ4-F1
#
_entry.id   AF-A0A8T7FCJ4-F1
#
_cell.length_a   1.000
_cell.length_b   1.000
_cell.length_c   1.000
_cell.angle_alpha   90.00
_cell.angle_beta   90.00
_cell.angle_gamma   90.00
#
_symmetry.space_group_name_H-M   'P 1'
#
loop_
_entity.id
_entity.type
_entity.pdbx_description
1 polymer ?
#
loop_
_entity_poly.entity_id
_entity_poly.type
_entity_poly.pdbx_seq_one_letter_code
_entity_poly.pdbx_strand_id
1 'polypeptide(L)'
;MAKSALLITLSEYAMNQIPDFYLASSDAYSLEEPRACFRIGRLKSNSRDDLLLVRITPPLNGSDYQFPVSKIEKVVVATRFKNESLFPIKRWPVFVYVVAVLVDNLEQIKMLSTDQMRIIAWAELYNSLENAIAKKFNS
;
A
#
# COMPACT_ATOMS: atom_id res chain seq x y z
N MET A 1 -14.46 16.62 -24.75
CA MET A 1 -14.19 15.26 -25.22
C MET A 1 -12.77 14.72 -24.92
N ALA A 2 -11.85 15.47 -24.29
CA ALA A 2 -10.47 15.00 -24.04
C ALA A 2 -10.24 14.23 -22.71
N LYS A 3 -11.20 14.24 -21.76
CA LYS A 3 -11.02 13.64 -20.42
C LYS A 3 -11.09 12.11 -20.45
N SER A 4 -11.88 11.53 -21.37
CA SER A 4 -12.12 10.08 -21.41
C SER A 4 -10.94 9.30 -22.01
N ALA A 5 -10.25 9.86 -23.01
CA ALA A 5 -9.09 9.21 -23.62
C ALA A 5 -7.89 9.16 -22.65
N LEU A 6 -7.62 10.26 -21.94
CA LEU A 6 -6.49 10.34 -20.99
C LEU A 6 -6.64 9.36 -19.80
N LEU A 7 -7.87 9.16 -19.33
CA LEU A 7 -8.18 8.22 -18.25
C LEU A 7 -7.95 6.76 -18.68
N ILE A 8 -8.26 6.42 -19.94
CA ILE A 8 -8.02 5.09 -20.49
C ILE A 8 -6.52 4.83 -20.62
N THR A 9 -5.75 5.80 -21.15
CA THR A 9 -4.30 5.64 -21.34
C THR A 9 -3.54 5.49 -20.01
N LEU A 10 -3.93 6.22 -18.96
CA LEU A 10 -3.32 6.10 -17.63
C LEU A 10 -3.68 4.79 -16.93
N SER A 11 -4.91 4.29 -17.13
CA SER A 11 -5.35 2.98 -16.63
C SER A 11 -4.57 1.84 -17.28
N GLU A 12 -4.39 1.86 -18.60
CA GLU A 12 -3.59 0.85 -19.33
C GLU A 12 -2.10 0.93 -18.98
N TYR A 13 -1.55 2.14 -18.81
CA TYR A 13 -0.15 2.31 -18.42
C TYR A 13 0.13 1.75 -17.02
N ALA A 14 -0.82 1.91 -16.09
CA ALA A 14 -0.73 1.32 -14.75
C ALA A 14 -0.86 -0.22 -14.74
N MET A 15 -1.50 -0.81 -15.75
CA MET A 15 -1.58 -2.26 -15.94
C MET A 15 -0.33 -2.88 -16.59
N ASN A 16 0.49 -2.08 -17.28
CA ASN A 16 1.74 -2.53 -17.93
C ASN A 16 3.00 -2.37 -17.05
N GLN A 17 2.85 -1.94 -15.80
CA GLN A 17 3.97 -1.87 -14.87
C GLN A 17 4.17 -3.21 -14.15
N ILE A 18 5.42 -3.67 -14.08
CA ILE A 18 5.81 -4.80 -13.22
C ILE A 18 5.70 -4.32 -11.76
N PRO A 19 4.94 -5.01 -10.90
CA PRO A 19 4.84 -4.65 -9.48
C PRO A 19 6.21 -4.75 -8.80
N ASP A 20 6.52 -3.80 -7.91
CA ASP A 20 7.74 -3.84 -7.10
C ASP A 20 7.69 -4.95 -6.03
N PHE A 21 6.48 -5.25 -5.55
CA PHE A 21 6.16 -6.30 -4.58
C PHE A 21 4.65 -6.51 -4.51
N TYR A 22 4.21 -7.41 -3.64
CA TYR A 22 2.80 -7.75 -3.43
C TYR A 22 2.43 -7.62 -1.96
N LEU A 23 1.33 -6.95 -1.67
CA LEU A 23 0.77 -6.78 -0.33
C LEU A 23 -0.35 -7.80 -0.14
N ALA A 24 -0.25 -8.62 0.90
CA ALA A 24 -1.32 -9.52 1.32
C ALA A 24 -1.31 -9.63 2.85
N SER A 25 -2.40 -10.09 3.46
CA SER A 25 -2.48 -10.31 4.90
C SER A 25 -2.86 -11.74 5.21
N SER A 26 -2.17 -12.35 6.19
CA SER A 26 -2.56 -13.63 6.79
C SER A 26 -3.62 -13.49 7.90
N ASP A 27 -3.95 -12.26 8.29
CA ASP A 27 -4.84 -11.95 9.44
C ASP A 27 -6.05 -11.07 9.06
N ALA A 28 -6.00 -10.33 7.94
CA ALA A 28 -7.04 -9.37 7.56
C ALA A 28 -7.77 -9.77 6.27
N TYR A 29 -9.06 -10.10 6.37
CA TYR A 29 -9.90 -10.56 5.25
C TYR A 29 -9.91 -9.61 4.04
N SER A 30 -9.96 -8.30 4.28
CA SER A 30 -9.87 -7.25 3.25
C SER A 30 -8.59 -7.27 2.39
N LEU A 31 -7.58 -8.01 2.85
CA LEU A 31 -6.26 -8.21 2.23
C LEU A 31 -5.94 -9.70 2.04
N GLU A 32 -6.94 -10.57 2.07
CA GLU A 32 -6.79 -11.99 1.73
C GLU A 32 -6.26 -12.15 0.29
N GLU A 33 -6.86 -11.44 -0.66
CA GLU A 33 -6.36 -11.42 -2.03
C GLU A 33 -5.16 -10.47 -2.17
N PRO A 34 -4.02 -10.94 -2.73
CA PRO A 34 -2.84 -10.10 -2.91
C PRO A 34 -3.09 -8.88 -3.81
N ARG A 35 -2.43 -7.78 -3.46
CA ARG A 35 -2.44 -6.54 -4.23
C ARG A 35 -1.06 -6.26 -4.76
N ALA A 36 -0.95 -6.05 -6.07
CA ALA A 36 0.27 -5.56 -6.68
C ALA A 36 0.58 -4.14 -6.19
N CYS A 37 1.83 -3.92 -5.80
CA CYS A 37 2.31 -2.69 -5.21
C CYS A 37 3.33 -2.00 -6.12
N PHE A 38 3.18 -0.68 -6.25
CA PHE A 38 4.09 0.17 -7.00
C PHE A 38 4.60 1.28 -6.09
N ARG A 39 5.91 1.35 -5.87
CA ARG A 39 6.57 2.36 -5.05
C ARG A 39 6.37 3.72 -5.70
N ILE A 40 5.80 4.67 -4.96
CA ILE A 40 5.72 6.06 -5.39
C ILE A 40 6.88 6.85 -4.80
N GLY A 41 7.10 6.73 -3.48
CA GLY A 41 8.14 7.53 -2.82
C GLY A 41 8.24 7.30 -1.32
N ARG A 42 9.29 7.87 -0.73
CA ARG A 42 9.52 7.85 0.71
C ARG A 42 8.86 9.07 1.36
N LEU A 43 8.10 8.82 2.41
CA LEU A 43 7.50 9.85 3.25
C LEU A 43 8.13 9.86 4.63
N LYS A 44 7.89 10.94 5.37
CA LYS A 44 8.25 11.07 6.78
C LYS A 44 7.00 11.41 7.60
N SER A 45 7.13 11.27 8.90
CA SER A 45 6.20 11.75 9.92
C SER A 45 7.00 12.30 11.10
N ASN A 46 6.32 12.84 12.10
CA ASN A 46 6.99 13.33 13.32
C ASN A 46 7.80 12.24 14.05
N SER A 47 7.42 10.96 13.90
CA SER A 47 8.02 9.84 14.64
C SER A 47 8.79 8.85 13.78
N ARG A 48 8.67 8.91 12.45
CA ARG A 48 9.26 7.94 11.51
C ARG A 48 9.71 8.62 10.23
N ASP A 49 10.88 8.27 9.72
CA ASP A 49 11.38 8.77 8.44
C ASP A 49 11.42 7.70 7.35
N ASP A 50 10.90 6.51 7.62
CA ASP A 50 11.00 5.29 6.81
C ASP A 50 9.63 4.81 6.28
N LEU A 51 8.71 5.75 6.06
CA LEU A 51 7.39 5.46 5.49
C LEU A 51 7.50 5.32 3.98
N LEU A 52 6.81 4.35 3.40
CA LEU A 52 6.76 4.14 1.95
C LEU A 52 5.34 4.39 1.44
N LEU A 53 5.19 5.34 0.52
CA LEU A 53 3.96 5.54 -0.24
C LEU A 53 3.91 4.55 -1.40
N VAL A 54 2.80 3.82 -1.49
CA VAL A 54 2.59 2.73 -2.44
C VAL A 54 1.24 2.89 -3.12
N ARG A 55 1.20 2.76 -4.44
CA ARG A 55 -0.04 2.50 -5.18
C ARG A 55 -0.35 1.01 -5.16
N ILE A 56 -1.59 0.64 -4.90
CA ILE A 56 -2.05 -0.74 -4.84
C ILE A 56 -3.07 -1.04 -5.94
N THR A 57 -3.00 -2.24 -6.50
CA THR A 57 -4.03 -2.77 -7.42
C THR A 57 -4.33 -4.24 -7.10
N PRO A 58 -5.61 -4.64 -6.94
CA PRO A 58 -6.81 -3.78 -6.94
C PRO A 58 -6.77 -2.73 -5.81
N PRO A 59 -7.65 -1.71 -5.81
CA PRO A 59 -7.81 -0.78 -4.69
C PRO A 59 -8.58 -1.43 -3.53
N LEU A 60 -8.33 -0.97 -2.31
CA LEU A 60 -9.11 -1.36 -1.13
C LEU A 60 -10.46 -0.64 -1.14
N ASN A 61 -11.51 -1.28 -0.63
CA ASN A 61 -12.80 -0.63 -0.42
C ASN A 61 -12.72 0.21 0.85
N GLY A 62 -12.92 1.52 0.75
CA GLY A 62 -12.80 2.40 1.92
C GLY A 62 -13.92 2.20 2.95
N SER A 63 -15.09 1.70 2.53
CA SER A 63 -16.19 1.36 3.44
C SER A 63 -15.80 0.33 4.50
N ASP A 64 -14.93 -0.62 4.15
CA ASP A 64 -14.46 -1.68 5.06
C ASP A 64 -13.68 -1.09 6.26
N TYR A 65 -13.20 0.15 6.12
CA TYR A 65 -12.39 0.85 7.12
C TYR A 65 -13.04 2.15 7.62
N GLN A 66 -14.35 2.33 7.39
CA GLN A 66 -15.09 3.55 7.75
C GLN A 66 -14.41 4.81 7.19
N PHE A 67 -13.96 4.71 5.95
CA PHE A 67 -13.23 5.77 5.25
C PHE A 67 -14.17 6.52 4.31
N PRO A 68 -14.08 7.87 4.22
CA PRO A 68 -15.01 8.67 3.42
C PRO A 68 -14.86 8.44 1.91
N VAL A 69 -13.68 8.01 1.45
CA VAL A 69 -13.50 7.65 0.04
C VAL A 69 -13.92 6.21 -0.21
N SER A 70 -14.62 5.96 -1.33
CA SER A 70 -15.10 4.62 -1.68
C SER A 70 -13.97 3.64 -2.01
N LYS A 71 -12.85 4.14 -2.56
CA LYS A 71 -11.71 3.33 -2.99
C LYS A 71 -10.40 3.95 -2.50
N ILE A 72 -9.55 3.13 -1.91
CA ILE A 72 -8.21 3.49 -1.47
C ILE A 72 -7.22 2.85 -2.44
N GLU A 73 -6.70 3.66 -3.36
CA GLU A 73 -5.73 3.25 -4.39
C GLU A 73 -4.28 3.41 -3.93
N LYS A 74 -4.06 4.19 -2.87
CA LYS A 74 -2.74 4.50 -2.32
C LYS A 74 -2.75 4.31 -0.83
N VAL A 75 -1.72 3.67 -0.33
CA VAL A 75 -1.51 3.44 1.10
C VAL A 75 -0.07 3.79 1.46
N VAL A 76 0.13 4.15 2.71
CA VAL A 76 1.46 4.19 3.31
C VAL A 76 1.71 2.85 3.99
N VAL A 77 2.90 2.30 3.80
CA VAL A 77 3.36 1.11 4.54
C VAL A 77 4.56 1.46 5.40
N ALA A 78 4.63 0.84 6.57
CA ALA A 78 5.69 1.05 7.54
C ALA A 78 6.05 -0.29 8.18
N THR A 79 7.35 -0.57 8.37
CA THR A 79 7.78 -1.84 9.00
C THR A 79 7.18 -1.99 10.39
N ARG A 80 6.73 -3.21 10.71
CA ARG A 80 6.23 -3.57 12.03
C ARG A 80 7.38 -3.78 13.02
N PHE A 81 8.49 -4.35 12.54
CA PHE A 81 9.65 -4.69 13.36
C PHE A 81 10.83 -3.74 13.11
N LYS A 82 11.54 -3.37 14.19
CA LYS A 82 12.64 -2.38 14.17
C LYS A 82 13.86 -2.79 13.34
N ASN A 83 14.04 -4.08 13.06
CA ASN A 83 15.19 -4.63 12.35
C ASN A 83 14.90 -4.89 10.86
N GLU A 84 13.75 -4.45 10.35
CA GLU A 84 13.39 -4.52 8.94
C GLU A 84 13.53 -3.15 8.27
N SER A 85 13.73 -3.14 6.95
CA SER A 85 13.83 -1.91 6.15
C SER A 85 13.02 -2.05 4.88
N LEU A 86 12.39 -0.94 4.46
CA LEU A 86 11.77 -0.79 3.15
C LEU A 86 12.75 -0.20 2.11
N PHE A 87 13.96 0.19 2.53
CA PHE A 87 14.93 0.94 1.75
C PHE A 87 16.39 0.44 1.99
N PRO A 88 16.85 -0.63 1.31
CA PRO A 88 16.09 -1.61 0.54
C PRO A 88 15.46 -2.70 1.43
N ILE A 89 14.52 -3.46 0.87
CA ILE A 89 14.03 -4.69 1.49
C ILE A 89 15.09 -5.78 1.34
N LYS A 90 15.48 -6.41 2.46
CA LYS A 90 16.55 -7.43 2.50
C LYS A 90 16.06 -8.84 2.76
N ARG A 91 14.84 -9.00 3.28
CA ARG A 91 14.24 -10.30 3.62
C ARG A 91 12.75 -10.25 3.28
N TRP A 92 12.21 -11.40 2.94
CA TRP A 92 10.80 -11.57 2.56
C TRP A 92 10.21 -12.77 3.34
N PRO A 93 8.94 -12.69 3.78
CA PRO A 93 8.09 -11.50 3.76
C PRO A 93 8.59 -10.39 4.70
N VAL A 94 8.12 -9.16 4.49
CA VAL A 94 8.30 -8.04 5.43
C VAL A 94 6.97 -7.73 6.08
N PHE A 95 6.93 -7.69 7.41
CA PHE A 95 5.70 -7.39 8.13
C PHE A 95 5.51 -5.87 8.23
N VAL A 96 4.34 -5.39 7.82
CA VAL A 96 4.05 -3.95 7.72
C VAL A 96 2.72 -3.59 8.36
N TYR A 97 2.65 -2.36 8.86
CA TYR A 97 1.40 -1.65 9.06
C TYR A 97 0.95 -1.07 7.71
N VAL A 98 -0.31 -1.27 7.36
CA VAL A 98 -0.96 -0.61 6.23
C VAL A 98 -1.72 0.59 6.74
N VAL A 99 -1.42 1.76 6.19
CA VAL A 99 -1.90 3.05 6.67
C VAL A 99 -2.65 3.76 5.54
N ALA A 100 -3.92 4.06 5.79
CA ALA A 100 -4.69 4.96 4.94
C ALA A 100 -4.39 6.41 5.32
N VAL A 101 -4.34 7.29 4.32
CA VAL A 101 -4.00 8.70 4.50
C VAL A 101 -5.23 9.56 4.27
N LEU A 102 -5.54 10.44 5.22
CA LEU A 102 -6.79 11.22 5.32
C LEU A 102 -6.76 12.53 4.53
N VAL A 103 -5.73 12.77 3.71
CA VAL A 103 -5.52 14.03 3.01
C VAL A 103 -5.43 13.84 1.51
N ASP A 104 -5.88 14.85 0.77
CA ASP A 104 -5.76 14.90 -0.68
C ASP A 104 -4.32 15.18 -1.14
N ASN A 105 -4.05 14.96 -2.43
CA ASN A 105 -2.77 15.29 -3.08
C ASN A 105 -1.53 14.64 -2.44
N LEU A 106 -1.67 13.42 -1.93
CA LEU A 106 -0.65 12.65 -1.20
C LEU A 106 0.73 12.58 -1.87
N GLU A 107 0.80 12.61 -3.20
CA GLU A 107 2.06 12.56 -3.96
C GLU A 107 2.91 13.82 -3.83
N GLN A 108 2.31 14.95 -3.46
CA GLN A 108 3.01 16.23 -3.26
C GLN A 108 3.48 16.40 -1.81
N ILE A 109 2.98 15.56 -0.91
CA ILE A 109 3.28 15.62 0.51
C ILE A 109 4.59 14.89 0.78
N LYS A 110 5.49 15.50 1.55
CA LYS A 110 6.74 14.86 2.01
C LYS A 110 6.69 14.40 3.46
N MET A 111 5.76 14.96 4.22
CA MET A 111 5.64 14.75 5.66
C MET A 111 4.16 14.66 6.06
N LEU A 112 3.78 13.59 6.74
CA LEU A 112 2.44 13.35 7.28
C LEU A 112 2.45 13.47 8.79
N SER A 113 1.49 14.19 9.35
CA SER A 113 1.24 14.17 10.79
C SER A 113 0.43 12.93 11.16
N THR A 114 0.53 12.50 12.43
CA THR A 114 -0.12 11.26 12.89
C THR A 114 -1.64 11.29 12.78
N ASP A 115 -2.25 12.46 12.95
CA ASP A 115 -3.69 12.71 12.79
C ASP A 115 -4.16 12.66 11.33
N GLN A 116 -3.25 12.72 10.35
CA GLN A 116 -3.55 12.55 8.92
C GLN A 116 -3.46 11.09 8.48
N MET A 117 -3.19 10.16 9.40
CA MET A 117 -2.93 8.76 9.13
C MET A 117 -3.81 7.86 9.98
N ARG A 118 -4.25 6.74 9.40
CA ARG A 118 -4.97 5.70 10.13
C ARG A 118 -4.43 4.33 9.75
N ILE A 119 -3.96 3.57 10.72
CA ILE A 119 -3.63 2.15 10.51
C ILE A 119 -4.93 1.40 10.24
N ILE A 120 -5.01 0.73 9.09
CA ILE A 120 -6.21 -0.01 8.65
C ILE A 120 -6.02 -1.52 8.67
N ALA A 121 -4.78 -2.00 8.59
CA ALA A 121 -4.48 -3.43 8.64
C ALA A 121 -3.03 -3.70 9.04
N TRP A 122 -2.78 -4.95 9.43
CA TRP A 122 -1.45 -5.56 9.46
C TRP A 122 -1.34 -6.50 8.27
N ALA A 123 -0.17 -6.52 7.64
CA ALA A 123 0.03 -7.27 6.41
C ALA A 123 1.50 -7.63 6.20
N GLU A 124 1.74 -8.34 5.13
CA GLU A 124 3.03 -8.77 4.66
C GLU A 124 3.29 -8.27 3.24
N LEU A 125 4.52 -7.85 2.98
CA LEU A 125 5.02 -7.64 1.63
C LEU A 125 5.76 -8.89 1.16
N TYR A 126 5.51 -9.29 -0.09
CA TYR A 126 6.14 -10.43 -0.76
C TYR A 126 6.82 -9.99 -2.05
N ASN A 127 7.92 -10.65 -2.42
CA ASN A 127 8.67 -10.38 -3.64
C ASN A 127 8.00 -10.93 -4.92
N SER A 128 7.01 -11.82 -4.78
CA SER A 128 6.29 -12.41 -5.91
C SER A 128 4.82 -12.64 -5.57
N LEU A 129 3.97 -12.68 -6.61
CA LEU A 129 2.55 -12.99 -6.47
C LEU A 129 2.34 -14.39 -5.92
N GLU A 130 3.11 -15.37 -6.42
CA GLU A 130 3.07 -16.76 -5.97
C GLU A 130 3.25 -16.88 -4.46
N ASN A 131 4.26 -16.19 -3.89
CA ASN A 131 4.49 -16.20 -2.45
C ASN A 131 3.36 -15.53 -1.66
N ALA A 132 2.76 -14.46 -2.21
CA ALA A 132 1.64 -13.77 -1.58
C ALA A 132 0.34 -14.60 -1.58
N ILE A 133 0.14 -15.42 -2.62
CA ILE A 133 -0.97 -16.38 -2.71
C ILE A 133 -0.71 -17.56 -1.76
N ALA A 134 0.52 -18.10 -1.74
CA ALA A 134 0.89 -19.25 -0.93
C ALA A 134 0.99 -18.96 0.58
N LYS A 135 0.71 -17.73 1.02
CA LYS A 135 0.67 -17.39 2.45
C LYS A 135 -0.33 -18.28 3.17
N LYS A 136 0.01 -18.68 4.39
CA LYS A 136 -0.90 -19.41 5.26
C LYS A 136 -1.68 -18.41 6.10
N PHE A 137 -3.01 -18.49 6.04
CA PHE A 137 -3.87 -17.77 6.99
C PHE A 137 -3.70 -18.37 8.38
N ASN A 138 -3.49 -17.52 9.38
CA ASN A 138 -3.49 -17.96 10.77
C ASN A 138 -4.95 -17.97 11.25
N SER A 139 -5.57 -19.16 11.25
CA SER A 139 -6.90 -19.39 11.84
C SER A 139 -6.83 -19.55 13.35
#